data_AF-A0A2E9GRZ5-F1
#
_entry.id   AF-A0A2E9GRZ5-F1
#
_cell.length_a   1.000
_cell.length_b   1.000
_cell.length_c   1.000
_cell.angle_alpha   90.00
_cell.angle_beta   90.00
_cell.angle_gamma   90.00
#
_symmetry.space_group_name_H-M   'P 1'
#
loop_
_entity.id
_entity.type
_entity.pdbx_description
1 polymer ?
#
loop_
_entity_poly.entity_id
_entity_poly.type
_entity_poly.pdbx_seq_one_letter_code
_entity_poly.pdbx_strand_id
1 'polypeptide(L)'
;MRLPVRGQPLHTRHLTLEMRCGGDGLVHVWGEVIDLRKASFVPMVDELQTAGIIHHMTLDARVHPETRVLESLETDQRAVAVEPSEMTRGECCRDPASNLQSLVGRTFDAEFKAELGRAFGGPRGCSHLLTLFHLAVSALPLAFDFEEQQRAKSGVERRPGELLFRRAVFVDGFCPDDGELQLAISLMDYHSAPVAGAEDRYALLARQHEVRVLAEIAVADVSFTSIHAAERERSAATLTEAGWEDRGAWLADLVGRPVIPGLGKELRRRFEARPEAAYGFLDACLQLAPGFVQCTPALADRIFDPLVASAAKGKLSKVPHFLTRGGGANSCYMWREEGPLVQVWIRSDT
;
A
#
# COMPACT_ATOMS: atom_id res chain seq x y z
N MET A 1 4.93 0.96 -20.84
CA MET A 1 4.44 -0.42 -20.84
C MET A 1 2.95 -0.36 -20.56
N ARG A 2 2.11 -0.77 -21.50
CA ARG A 2 0.70 -1.03 -21.21
C ARG A 2 0.62 -2.29 -20.33
N LEU A 3 -0.27 -2.31 -19.33
CA LEU A 3 -0.54 -3.50 -18.53
C LEU A 3 -1.67 -4.28 -19.22
N PRO A 4 -1.40 -5.45 -19.83
CA PRO A 4 -2.42 -6.23 -20.54
C PRO A 4 -3.32 -7.04 -19.58
N VAL A 5 -4.06 -6.34 -18.73
CA VAL A 5 -5.00 -6.93 -17.76
C VAL A 5 -6.19 -7.58 -18.48
N ARG A 6 -6.71 -8.67 -17.91
CA ARG A 6 -7.83 -9.46 -18.46
C ARG A 6 -8.77 -9.92 -17.34
N GLY A 7 -10.02 -10.21 -17.71
CA GLY A 7 -11.00 -10.81 -16.80
C GLY A 7 -11.77 -9.83 -15.93
N GLN A 8 -12.47 -10.36 -14.92
CA GLN A 8 -13.35 -9.59 -14.04
C GLN A 8 -12.54 -8.81 -13.00
N PRO A 9 -12.80 -7.50 -12.79
CA PRO A 9 -12.15 -6.74 -11.73
C PRO A 9 -12.68 -7.17 -10.36
N LEU A 10 -11.77 -7.47 -9.43
CA LEU A 10 -12.09 -7.99 -8.09
C LEU A 10 -11.99 -6.92 -7.01
N HIS A 11 -10.90 -6.15 -7.04
CA HIS A 11 -10.54 -5.20 -6.01
C HIS A 11 -9.71 -4.06 -6.59
N THR A 12 -9.84 -2.86 -6.03
CA THR A 12 -8.88 -1.76 -6.23
C THR A 12 -8.44 -1.25 -4.88
N ARG A 13 -7.13 -1.20 -4.65
CA ARG A 13 -6.52 -0.41 -3.58
C ARG A 13 -5.84 0.81 -4.17
N HIS A 14 -6.13 1.95 -3.58
CA HIS A 14 -5.53 3.22 -3.92
C HIS A 14 -4.83 3.78 -2.70
N LEU A 15 -3.56 4.15 -2.82
CA LEU A 15 -2.84 4.93 -1.83
C LEU A 15 -2.35 6.22 -2.46
N THR A 16 -2.57 7.35 -1.80
CA THR A 16 -2.02 8.65 -2.21
C THR A 16 -1.27 9.31 -1.07
N LEU A 17 -0.22 10.05 -1.41
CA LEU A 17 0.50 10.96 -0.54
C LEU A 17 0.72 12.27 -1.30
N GLU A 18 0.43 13.40 -0.68
CA GLU A 18 0.69 14.74 -1.18
C GLU A 18 1.52 15.53 -0.18
N MET A 19 2.46 16.32 -0.69
CA MET A 19 3.17 17.34 0.07
C MET A 19 2.85 18.70 -0.55
N ARG A 20 2.43 19.65 0.28
CA ARG A 20 2.14 21.03 -0.11
C ARG A 20 2.90 22.01 0.77
N CYS A 21 3.34 23.11 0.19
CA CYS A 21 3.90 24.23 0.95
C CYS A 21 2.81 24.80 1.87
N GLY A 22 3.03 24.80 3.19
CA GLY A 22 2.14 25.43 4.16
C GLY A 22 2.36 26.94 4.23
N GLY A 23 1.32 27.67 4.66
CA GLY A 23 1.43 29.12 4.92
C GLY A 23 2.07 29.47 6.26
N ASP A 24 2.30 28.47 7.10
CA ASP A 24 2.83 28.54 8.47
C ASP A 24 4.33 28.21 8.54
N GLY A 25 5.00 28.07 7.38
CA GLY A 25 6.40 27.65 7.31
C GLY A 25 6.62 26.14 7.44
N LEU A 26 5.55 25.36 7.60
CA LEU A 26 5.59 23.90 7.60
C LEU A 26 5.20 23.34 6.23
N VAL A 27 5.51 22.08 5.98
CA VAL A 27 4.97 21.34 4.83
C VAL A 27 3.78 20.54 5.30
N HIS A 28 2.65 20.71 4.61
CA HIS A 28 1.45 19.93 4.82
C HIS A 28 1.55 18.62 4.05
N VAL A 29 1.46 17.51 4.75
CA VAL A 29 1.48 16.16 4.19
C VAL A 29 0.11 15.54 4.39
N TRP A 30 -0.58 15.26 3.28
CA TRP A 30 -1.86 14.56 3.31
C TRP A 30 -1.71 13.20 2.65
N GLY A 31 -2.35 12.18 3.18
CA GLY A 31 -2.35 10.86 2.57
C GLY A 31 -3.67 10.13 2.75
N GLU A 32 -3.91 9.15 1.90
CA GLU A 32 -5.16 8.40 1.87
C GLU A 32 -4.89 6.96 1.45
N VAL A 33 -5.65 6.03 2.03
CA VAL A 33 -5.79 4.66 1.55
C VAL A 33 -7.28 4.34 1.39
N ILE A 34 -7.65 3.90 0.18
CA ILE A 34 -8.99 3.42 -0.15
C ILE A 34 -8.89 1.99 -0.66
N ASP A 35 -9.68 1.11 -0.08
CA ASP A 35 -9.89 -0.26 -0.55
C ASP A 35 -11.32 -0.42 -1.03
N LEU A 36 -11.48 -0.75 -2.32
CA LEU A 36 -12.76 -0.96 -2.98
C LEU A 36 -12.87 -2.43 -3.40
N ARG A 37 -13.79 -3.15 -2.76
CA ARG A 37 -14.21 -4.49 -3.19
C ARG A 37 -15.24 -4.35 -4.31
N LYS A 38 -15.02 -5.02 -5.44
CA LYS A 38 -15.90 -4.98 -6.61
C LYS A 38 -16.74 -6.24 -6.81
N ALA A 39 -16.39 -7.33 -6.12
CA ALA A 39 -17.08 -8.61 -6.21
C ALA A 39 -17.01 -9.37 -4.88
N SER A 40 -17.94 -10.32 -4.72
CA SER A 40 -18.04 -11.24 -3.58
C SER A 40 -18.39 -10.57 -2.24
N PHE A 41 -18.42 -11.37 -1.19
CA PHE A 41 -18.64 -10.98 0.19
C PHE A 41 -17.69 -11.73 1.12
N VAL A 42 -17.50 -11.19 2.34
CA VAL A 42 -16.80 -11.87 3.44
C VAL A 42 -17.78 -12.00 4.60
N PRO A 43 -18.01 -13.22 5.12
CA PRO A 43 -18.69 -13.38 6.40
C PRO A 43 -17.78 -12.85 7.50
N MET A 44 -18.09 -11.66 8.00
CA MET A 44 -17.50 -11.10 9.21
C MET A 44 -18.34 -11.51 10.42
N VAL A 45 -17.85 -11.19 11.62
CA VAL A 45 -18.45 -11.70 12.86
C VAL A 45 -19.89 -11.19 13.07
N ASP A 46 -20.19 -9.94 12.69
CA ASP A 46 -21.51 -9.32 12.89
C ASP A 46 -22.31 -9.13 11.60
N GLU A 47 -21.65 -9.23 10.43
CA GLU A 47 -22.28 -8.91 9.16
C GLU A 47 -21.66 -9.66 7.98
N LEU A 48 -22.43 -9.73 6.89
CA LEU A 48 -21.92 -10.15 5.59
C LEU A 48 -21.41 -8.91 4.83
N GLN A 49 -20.10 -8.70 4.83
CA GLN A 49 -19.52 -7.55 4.14
C GLN A 49 -19.50 -7.78 2.64
N THR A 50 -20.26 -6.98 1.89
CA THR A 50 -20.40 -7.10 0.43
C THR A 50 -19.45 -6.16 -0.33
N ALA A 51 -19.70 -5.95 -1.62
CA ALA A 51 -18.95 -5.00 -2.46
C ALA A 51 -19.15 -3.55 -2.00
N GLY A 52 -18.13 -2.72 -2.17
CA GLY A 52 -18.12 -1.34 -1.69
C GLY A 52 -16.76 -0.91 -1.14
N ILE A 53 -16.71 0.29 -0.58
CA ILE A 53 -15.53 0.81 0.12
C ILE A 53 -15.41 0.09 1.46
N ILE A 54 -14.34 -0.70 1.62
CA ILE A 54 -14.07 -1.51 2.82
C ILE A 54 -13.19 -0.76 3.79
N HIS A 55 -12.21 -0.02 3.26
CA HIS A 55 -11.34 0.85 4.03
C HIS A 55 -11.27 2.21 3.36
N HIS A 56 -11.39 3.27 4.15
CA HIS A 56 -11.11 4.64 3.74
C HIS A 56 -10.49 5.33 4.93
N MET A 57 -9.18 5.53 4.88
CA MET A 57 -8.42 6.11 5.97
C MET A 57 -7.52 7.21 5.43
N THR A 58 -7.39 8.30 6.16
CA THR A 58 -6.54 9.43 5.80
C THR A 58 -5.53 9.72 6.89
N LEU A 59 -4.41 10.33 6.50
CA LEU A 59 -3.48 11.01 7.39
C LEU A 59 -3.39 12.49 6.99
N ASP A 60 -3.25 13.35 7.98
CA ASP A 60 -2.97 14.77 7.84
C ASP A 60 -1.84 15.12 8.79
N ALA A 61 -0.71 15.57 8.26
CA ALA A 61 0.50 15.82 9.01
C ALA A 61 1.13 17.17 8.66
N ARG A 62 1.76 17.80 9.64
CA ARG A 62 2.62 18.96 9.43
C ARG A 62 4.06 18.56 9.71
N VAL A 63 4.96 18.89 8.79
CA VAL A 63 6.37 18.49 8.88
C VAL A 63 7.24 19.71 8.67
N HIS A 64 8.22 19.91 9.55
CA HIS A 64 9.18 20.99 9.41
C HIS A 64 10.10 20.72 8.20
N PRO A 65 10.22 21.63 7.21
CA PRO A 65 10.91 21.34 5.96
C PRO A 65 12.42 21.08 6.12
N GLU A 66 13.08 21.76 7.04
CA GLU A 66 14.53 21.61 7.27
C GLU A 66 14.87 20.44 8.20
N THR A 67 14.31 20.40 9.40
CA THR A 67 14.58 19.35 10.39
C THR A 67 13.85 18.04 10.11
N ARG A 68 12.82 18.05 9.24
CA ARG A 68 11.96 16.90 8.90
C ARG A 68 11.23 16.32 10.12
N VAL A 69 11.04 17.12 11.16
CA VAL A 69 10.29 16.75 12.37
C VAL A 69 8.80 16.74 12.05
N LEU A 70 8.10 15.68 12.47
CA LEU A 70 6.65 15.58 12.45
C LEU A 70 6.06 16.44 13.58
N GLU A 71 5.54 17.61 13.26
CA GLU A 71 5.02 18.61 14.22
C GLU A 71 3.60 18.28 14.70
N SER A 72 2.76 17.78 13.79
CA SER A 72 1.40 17.33 14.14
C SER A 72 0.98 16.18 13.24
N LEU A 73 0.12 15.32 13.76
CA LEU A 73 -0.47 14.22 13.01
C LEU A 73 -1.92 14.01 13.43
N GLU A 74 -2.80 13.91 12.45
CA GLU A 74 -4.18 13.48 12.60
C GLU A 74 -4.48 12.35 11.63
N THR A 75 -5.38 11.45 12.01
CA THR A 75 -5.85 10.37 11.16
C THR A 75 -7.37 10.28 11.23
N ASP A 76 -8.00 10.01 10.09
CA ASP A 76 -9.43 9.75 10.00
C ASP A 76 -9.65 8.38 9.36
N GLN A 77 -10.70 7.66 9.79
CA GLN A 77 -11.00 6.29 9.38
C GLN A 77 -12.49 6.19 9.05
N ARG A 78 -12.86 6.77 7.91
CA ARG A 78 -14.25 6.94 7.47
C ARG A 78 -14.97 5.63 7.20
N ALA A 79 -14.25 4.64 6.68
CA ALA A 79 -14.74 3.28 6.50
C ALA A 79 -13.72 2.28 7.04
N VAL A 80 -14.20 1.28 7.78
CA VAL A 80 -13.39 0.22 8.35
C VAL A 80 -14.08 -1.14 8.22
N ALA A 81 -13.30 -2.21 8.13
CA ALA A 81 -13.83 -3.57 8.03
C ALA A 81 -14.43 -4.11 9.36
N VAL A 82 -14.14 -3.51 10.51
CA VAL A 82 -14.70 -3.97 11.79
C VAL A 82 -15.10 -2.78 12.63
N GLU A 83 -16.41 -2.67 12.84
CA GLU A 83 -17.08 -1.70 13.70
C GLU A 83 -17.30 -2.29 15.10
N PRO A 84 -17.48 -1.44 16.14
CA PRO A 84 -17.70 -1.92 17.50
C PRO A 84 -19.07 -2.59 17.63
N SER A 85 -19.10 -3.76 18.27
CA SER A 85 -20.31 -4.54 18.51
C SER A 85 -20.19 -5.35 19.82
N GLU A 86 -21.26 -6.08 20.18
CA GLU A 86 -21.19 -7.04 21.28
C GLU A 86 -20.17 -8.15 21.01
N MET A 87 -20.09 -8.65 19.77
CA MET A 87 -19.19 -9.74 19.39
C MET A 87 -17.73 -9.31 19.33
N THR A 88 -17.46 -8.04 18.99
CA THR A 88 -16.12 -7.45 19.10
C THR A 88 -15.80 -6.95 20.51
N ARG A 89 -16.72 -7.11 21.47
CA ARG A 89 -16.62 -6.56 22.84
C ARG A 89 -16.35 -5.05 22.85
N GLY A 90 -16.93 -4.35 21.87
CA GLY A 90 -16.77 -2.91 21.67
C GLY A 90 -15.47 -2.49 20.98
N GLU A 91 -14.59 -3.42 20.61
CA GLU A 91 -13.36 -3.09 19.88
C GLU A 91 -13.64 -2.84 18.39
N CYS A 92 -12.83 -1.97 17.78
CA CYS A 92 -12.92 -1.67 16.35
C CYS A 92 -11.57 -1.33 15.72
N CYS A 93 -11.54 -1.26 14.39
CA CYS A 93 -10.34 -0.92 13.63
C CYS A 93 -9.76 0.48 13.94
N ARG A 94 -10.51 1.36 14.62
CA ARG A 94 -10.08 2.73 14.96
C ARG A 94 -9.30 2.83 16.28
N ASP A 95 -9.47 1.85 17.15
CA ASP A 95 -8.86 1.84 18.49
C ASP A 95 -7.34 2.07 18.50
N PRO A 96 -6.54 1.45 17.59
CA PRO A 96 -5.09 1.62 17.68
C PRO A 96 -4.60 2.99 17.20
N ALA A 97 -5.41 3.80 16.51
CA ALA A 97 -4.94 5.00 15.80
C ALA A 97 -4.20 6.00 16.70
N SER A 98 -4.60 6.11 17.97
CA SER A 98 -3.95 6.97 18.96
C SER A 98 -2.48 6.62 19.21
N ASN A 99 -2.05 5.37 18.97
CA ASN A 99 -0.65 4.94 19.11
C ASN A 99 0.29 5.71 18.17
N LEU A 100 -0.22 6.22 17.04
CA LEU A 100 0.56 7.01 16.09
C LEU A 100 0.99 8.38 16.66
N GLN A 101 0.31 8.90 17.68
CA GLN A 101 0.70 10.16 18.32
C GLN A 101 2.09 10.09 18.96
N SER A 102 2.56 8.89 19.31
CA SER A 102 3.93 8.69 19.81
C SER A 102 5.05 9.05 18.79
N LEU A 103 4.68 9.24 17.52
CA LEU A 103 5.59 9.64 16.44
C LEU A 103 5.70 11.16 16.30
N VAL A 104 4.81 11.95 16.91
CA VAL A 104 4.92 13.42 16.91
C VAL A 104 6.21 13.82 17.64
N GLY A 105 6.96 14.75 17.05
CA GLY A 105 8.29 15.15 17.49
C GLY A 105 9.43 14.27 16.95
N ARG A 106 9.13 13.22 16.16
CA ARG A 106 10.14 12.38 15.51
C ARG A 106 10.51 12.93 14.13
N THR A 107 11.76 12.71 13.75
CA THR A 107 12.30 13.11 12.44
C THR A 107 12.08 12.01 11.41
N PHE A 108 11.66 12.36 10.19
CA PHE A 108 11.60 11.41 9.07
C PHE A 108 13.00 11.01 8.59
N ASP A 109 13.62 10.09 9.31
CA ASP A 109 14.94 9.52 9.05
C ASP A 109 14.91 7.97 8.99
N ALA A 110 16.10 7.36 9.03
CA ALA A 110 16.24 5.91 9.01
C ALA A 110 15.65 5.20 10.24
N GLU A 111 15.55 5.88 11.39
CA GLU A 111 15.04 5.32 12.64
C GLU A 111 13.51 5.37 12.72
N PHE A 112 12.88 6.36 12.07
CA PHE A 112 11.42 6.55 12.08
C PHE A 112 10.68 5.26 11.68
N LYS A 113 11.20 4.51 10.70
CA LYS A 113 10.61 3.23 10.28
C LYS A 113 10.56 2.21 11.41
N ALA A 114 11.62 2.11 12.20
CA ALA A 114 11.70 1.20 13.32
C ALA A 114 10.77 1.65 14.46
N GLU A 115 10.67 2.95 14.70
CA GLU A 115 9.73 3.55 15.65
C GLU A 115 8.27 3.28 15.26
N LEU A 116 7.91 3.51 14.00
CA LEU A 116 6.60 3.17 13.43
C LEU A 116 6.27 1.69 13.63
N GLY A 117 7.23 0.79 13.37
CA GLY A 117 7.04 -0.64 13.61
C GLY A 117 6.83 -0.98 15.09
N ARG A 118 7.52 -0.30 16.02
CA ARG A 118 7.34 -0.49 17.46
C ARG A 118 5.99 0.07 17.94
N ALA A 119 5.58 1.25 17.48
CA ALA A 119 4.34 1.88 17.91
C ALA A 119 3.09 1.23 17.28
N PHE A 120 3.17 0.87 16.00
CA PHE A 120 1.98 0.58 15.18
C PHE A 120 2.10 -0.69 14.31
N GLY A 121 3.17 -1.48 14.48
CA GLY A 121 3.37 -2.71 13.73
C GLY A 121 2.51 -3.89 14.20
N GLY A 122 2.01 -4.67 13.25
CA GLY A 122 1.31 -5.94 13.50
C GLY A 122 0.10 -5.79 14.43
N PRO A 123 0.02 -6.54 15.55
CA PRO A 123 -1.15 -6.53 16.44
C PRO A 123 -1.35 -5.21 17.20
N ARG A 124 -0.43 -4.24 17.07
CA ARG A 124 -0.54 -2.92 17.72
C ARG A 124 -1.21 -1.86 16.84
N GLY A 125 -1.45 -2.15 15.56
CA GLY A 125 -1.89 -1.15 14.60
C GLY A 125 -2.82 -1.67 13.52
N CYS A 126 -3.27 -0.75 12.67
CA CYS A 126 -4.00 -1.06 11.46
C CYS A 126 -3.02 -1.27 10.30
N SER A 127 -3.07 -2.43 9.62
CA SER A 127 -2.19 -2.73 8.48
C SER A 127 -2.34 -1.71 7.32
N HIS A 128 -3.51 -1.11 7.16
CA HIS A 128 -3.79 -0.13 6.11
C HIS A 128 -3.10 1.21 6.37
N LEU A 129 -3.31 1.80 7.55
CA LEU A 129 -2.58 3.00 7.98
C LEU A 129 -1.08 2.72 8.04
N LEU A 130 -0.64 1.57 8.57
CA LEU A 130 0.78 1.21 8.59
C LEU A 130 1.40 1.20 7.18
N THR A 131 0.68 0.70 6.19
CA THR A 131 1.14 0.70 4.78
C THR A 131 1.24 2.13 4.25
N LEU A 132 0.25 2.98 4.53
CA LEU A 132 0.27 4.39 4.13
C LEU A 132 1.44 5.15 4.78
N PHE A 133 1.70 4.93 6.07
CA PHE A 133 2.86 5.49 6.75
C PHE A 133 4.18 4.95 6.21
N HIS A 134 4.27 3.68 5.85
CA HIS A 134 5.46 3.15 5.19
C HIS A 134 5.73 3.84 3.84
N LEU A 135 4.70 4.17 3.07
CA LEU A 135 4.85 4.99 1.86
C LEU A 135 5.34 6.40 2.18
N ALA A 136 4.84 7.02 3.25
CA ALA A 136 5.33 8.33 3.68
C ALA A 136 6.80 8.27 4.09
N VAL A 137 7.19 7.29 4.90
CA VAL A 137 8.57 7.11 5.37
C VAL A 137 9.55 6.88 4.22
N SER A 138 9.15 6.18 3.16
CA SER A 138 10.02 5.98 2.00
C SER A 138 10.03 7.17 1.02
N ALA A 139 8.92 7.90 0.89
CA ALA A 139 8.80 8.98 -0.09
C ALA A 139 9.28 10.35 0.41
N LEU A 140 8.90 10.72 1.64
CA LEU A 140 9.04 12.08 2.14
C LEU A 140 10.50 12.55 2.20
N PRO A 141 11.48 11.78 2.73
CA PRO A 141 12.87 12.25 2.79
C PRO A 141 13.41 12.67 1.42
N LEU A 142 13.10 11.89 0.39
CA LEU A 142 13.57 12.11 -0.97
C LEU A 142 12.82 13.25 -1.67
N ALA A 143 11.55 13.47 -1.31
CA ALA A 143 10.81 14.63 -1.77
C ALA A 143 11.29 15.93 -1.12
N PHE A 144 11.67 15.91 0.16
CA PHE A 144 12.35 17.03 0.82
C PHE A 144 13.71 17.31 0.18
N ASP A 145 14.53 16.27 -0.06
CA ASP A 145 15.82 16.41 -0.75
C ASP A 145 15.64 17.04 -2.14
N PHE A 146 14.62 16.60 -2.90
CA PHE A 146 14.33 17.17 -4.21
C PHE A 146 13.93 18.64 -4.12
N GLU A 147 13.05 19.00 -3.17
CA GLU A 147 12.61 20.38 -2.99
C GLU A 147 13.77 21.31 -2.59
N GLU A 148 14.66 20.87 -1.70
CA GLU A 148 15.86 21.61 -1.33
C GLU A 148 16.76 21.87 -2.54
N GLN A 149 16.96 20.84 -3.38
CA GLN A 149 17.73 20.99 -4.62
C GLN A 149 17.05 21.92 -5.63
N GLN A 150 15.72 21.90 -5.74
CA GLN A 150 14.97 22.81 -6.63
C GLN A 150 15.07 24.26 -6.16
N ARG A 151 14.93 24.50 -4.85
CA ARG A 151 15.09 25.84 -4.27
C ARG A 151 16.52 26.36 -4.49
N ALA A 152 17.53 25.51 -4.28
CA ALA A 152 18.93 25.88 -4.51
C ALA A 152 19.24 26.20 -5.98
N LYS A 153 18.60 25.50 -6.93
CA LYS A 153 18.81 25.72 -8.38
C LYS A 153 18.05 26.93 -8.92
N SER A 154 16.81 27.13 -8.51
CA SER A 154 15.94 28.17 -9.06
C SER A 154 16.03 29.50 -8.31
N GLY A 155 16.35 29.47 -7.01
CA GLY A 155 16.25 30.65 -6.13
C GLY A 155 14.81 31.12 -5.92
N VAL A 156 13.81 30.34 -6.34
CA VAL A 156 12.40 30.69 -6.28
C VAL A 156 11.77 30.03 -5.06
N GLU A 157 11.13 30.83 -4.23
CA GLU A 157 10.35 30.36 -3.08
C GLU A 157 8.98 29.82 -3.50
N ARG A 158 8.50 28.81 -2.77
CA ARG A 158 7.16 28.23 -2.96
C ARG A 158 6.09 29.12 -2.36
N ARG A 159 4.95 29.26 -3.04
CA ARG A 159 3.78 29.92 -2.46
C ARG A 159 2.99 28.94 -1.58
N PRO A 160 2.31 29.42 -0.52
CA PRO A 160 1.39 28.60 0.26
C PRO A 160 0.36 27.88 -0.63
N GLY A 161 0.15 26.60 -0.36
CA GLY A 161 -0.75 25.71 -1.11
C GLY A 161 -0.14 25.08 -2.36
N GLU A 162 1.04 25.49 -2.81
CA GLU A 162 1.71 24.86 -3.95
C GLU A 162 2.00 23.38 -3.66
N LEU A 163 1.60 22.52 -4.60
CA LEU A 163 1.95 21.09 -4.59
C LEU A 163 3.45 20.97 -4.79
N LEU A 164 4.15 20.28 -3.89
CA LEU A 164 5.58 20.00 -4.00
C LEU A 164 5.79 18.61 -4.60
N PHE A 165 5.09 17.63 -4.04
CA PHE A 165 5.20 16.23 -4.38
C PHE A 165 3.85 15.52 -4.29
N ARG A 166 3.60 14.56 -5.18
CA ARG A 166 2.52 13.60 -5.07
C ARG A 166 3.03 12.21 -5.41
N ARG A 167 2.70 11.23 -4.58
CA ARG A 167 2.77 9.80 -4.92
C ARG A 167 1.35 9.25 -5.00
N ALA A 168 1.05 8.51 -6.05
CA ALA A 168 -0.16 7.71 -6.17
C ALA A 168 0.20 6.26 -6.49
N VAL A 169 -0.45 5.32 -5.81
CA VAL A 169 -0.27 3.89 -5.99
C VAL A 169 -1.63 3.25 -6.21
N PHE A 170 -1.82 2.60 -7.35
CA PHE A 170 -3.00 1.81 -7.68
C PHE A 170 -2.61 0.35 -7.71
N VAL A 171 -3.43 -0.48 -7.08
CA VAL A 171 -3.28 -1.94 -7.02
C VAL A 171 -4.63 -2.53 -7.40
N ASP A 172 -4.71 -3.05 -8.62
CA ASP A 172 -5.93 -3.60 -9.18
C ASP A 172 -5.81 -5.13 -9.31
N GLY A 173 -6.79 -5.83 -8.77
CA GLY A 173 -6.93 -7.28 -8.91
C GLY A 173 -7.94 -7.65 -9.97
N PHE A 174 -7.58 -8.61 -10.83
CA PHE A 174 -8.44 -9.16 -11.87
C PHE A 174 -8.40 -10.68 -11.86
N CYS A 175 -9.52 -11.33 -12.21
CA CYS A 175 -9.54 -12.77 -12.43
C CYS A 175 -9.87 -13.07 -13.90
N PRO A 176 -8.88 -13.53 -14.70
CA PRO A 176 -9.12 -14.05 -16.03
C PRO A 176 -9.89 -15.38 -16.01
N ASP A 177 -10.33 -15.83 -17.19
CA ASP A 177 -11.15 -17.04 -17.34
C ASP A 177 -10.38 -18.34 -17.02
N ASP A 178 -9.04 -18.30 -17.06
CA ASP A 178 -8.17 -19.41 -16.67
C ASP A 178 -8.12 -19.64 -15.14
N GLY A 179 -8.70 -18.74 -14.36
CA GLY A 179 -8.78 -18.85 -12.90
C GLY A 179 -7.53 -18.37 -12.16
N GLU A 180 -6.53 -17.83 -12.85
CA GLU A 180 -5.41 -17.15 -12.20
C GLU A 180 -5.85 -15.80 -11.60
N LEU A 181 -5.00 -15.21 -10.74
CA LEU A 181 -5.15 -13.83 -10.30
C LEU A 181 -4.12 -12.96 -11.01
N GLN A 182 -4.59 -11.88 -11.64
CA GLN A 182 -3.73 -10.80 -12.11
C GLN A 182 -3.74 -9.65 -11.11
N LEU A 183 -2.54 -9.25 -10.65
CA LEU A 183 -2.32 -8.01 -9.91
C LEU A 183 -1.60 -7.00 -10.79
N ALA A 184 -2.27 -5.89 -11.07
CA ALA A 184 -1.73 -4.76 -11.80
C ALA A 184 -1.43 -3.62 -10.82
N ILE A 185 -0.18 -3.23 -10.72
CA ILE A 185 0.28 -2.15 -9.84
C ILE A 185 0.80 -1.01 -10.72
N SER A 186 0.33 0.20 -10.44
CA SER A 186 0.85 1.43 -11.03
C SER A 186 1.20 2.41 -9.92
N LEU A 187 2.46 2.79 -9.83
CA LEU A 187 2.92 3.87 -8.97
C LEU A 187 3.34 5.05 -9.83
N MET A 188 2.96 6.25 -9.41
CA MET A 188 3.37 7.50 -10.03
C MET A 188 3.80 8.49 -8.95
N ASP A 189 5.05 8.90 -9.05
CA ASP A 189 5.60 10.04 -8.35
C ASP A 189 5.61 11.24 -9.27
N TYR A 190 5.21 12.38 -8.73
CA TYR A 190 5.21 13.66 -9.41
C TYR A 190 5.85 14.70 -8.48
N HIS A 191 6.90 15.33 -8.97
CA HIS A 191 7.53 16.49 -8.35
C HIS A 191 7.21 17.71 -9.20
N SER A 192 6.76 18.78 -8.56
CA SER A 192 6.43 20.02 -9.26
C SER A 192 7.63 20.95 -9.36
N ALA A 193 7.67 21.77 -10.42
CA ALA A 193 8.46 22.99 -10.44
C ALA A 193 7.65 24.14 -9.79
N PRO A 194 8.31 25.21 -9.28
CA PRO A 194 7.63 26.39 -8.75
C PRO A 194 6.64 26.98 -9.77
N VAL A 195 5.47 27.40 -9.29
CA VAL A 195 4.50 28.08 -10.17
C VAL A 195 5.06 29.41 -10.65
N ALA A 196 5.82 30.10 -9.81
CA ALA A 196 6.58 31.27 -10.21
C ALA A 196 7.70 30.86 -11.19
N GLY A 197 7.64 31.40 -12.42
CA GLY A 197 8.61 31.10 -13.47
C GLY A 197 8.19 30.00 -14.45
N ALA A 198 7.05 29.32 -14.22
CA ALA A 198 6.51 28.38 -15.19
C ALA A 198 5.85 29.12 -16.37
N GLU A 199 6.31 28.83 -17.59
CA GLU A 199 5.76 29.42 -18.82
C GLU A 199 4.39 28.85 -19.19
N ASP A 200 4.17 27.56 -18.92
CA ASP A 200 2.90 26.87 -19.12
C ASP A 200 2.65 25.79 -18.04
N ARG A 201 1.59 24.99 -18.22
CA ARG A 201 1.23 23.93 -17.27
C ARG A 201 2.15 22.71 -17.33
N TYR A 202 2.77 22.43 -18.48
CA TYR A 202 3.73 21.33 -18.62
C TYR A 202 5.08 21.69 -17.99
N ALA A 203 5.45 22.96 -17.95
CA ALA A 203 6.63 23.45 -17.24
C ALA A 203 6.59 23.16 -15.73
N LEU A 204 5.40 22.92 -15.16
CA LEU A 204 5.26 22.48 -13.76
C LEU A 204 5.76 21.05 -13.54
N LEU A 205 5.95 20.24 -14.57
CA LEU A 205 6.51 18.89 -14.46
C LEU A 205 8.04 18.96 -14.30
N ALA A 206 8.51 19.02 -13.05
CA ALA A 206 9.95 18.94 -12.77
C ALA A 206 10.46 17.51 -12.96
N ARG A 207 9.76 16.53 -12.38
CA ARG A 207 10.08 15.10 -12.51
C ARG A 207 8.84 14.26 -12.30
N GLN A 208 8.66 13.23 -13.11
CA GLN A 208 7.68 12.19 -12.90
C GLN A 208 8.34 10.83 -13.04
N HIS A 209 8.24 10.01 -12.00
CA HIS A 209 8.70 8.62 -12.02
C HIS A 209 7.48 7.71 -11.97
N GLU A 210 7.41 6.75 -12.88
CA GLU A 210 6.33 5.80 -12.99
C GLU A 210 6.88 4.39 -12.88
N VAL A 211 6.23 3.55 -12.07
CA VAL A 211 6.51 2.13 -11.98
C VAL A 211 5.24 1.36 -12.31
N ARG A 212 5.37 0.32 -13.13
CA ARG A 212 4.29 -0.60 -13.48
C ARG A 212 4.73 -2.02 -13.23
N VAL A 213 3.91 -2.77 -12.50
CA VAL A 213 4.11 -4.20 -12.24
C VAL A 213 2.83 -4.94 -12.65
N LEU A 214 2.98 -6.02 -13.42
CA LEU A 214 1.92 -7.01 -13.65
C LEU A 214 2.41 -8.34 -13.12
N ALA A 215 1.71 -8.90 -12.14
CA ALA A 215 1.98 -10.24 -11.62
C ALA A 215 0.79 -11.14 -11.90
N GLU A 216 1.07 -12.35 -12.38
CA GLU A 216 0.12 -13.46 -12.45
C GLU A 216 0.40 -14.42 -11.29
N ILE A 217 -0.65 -14.86 -10.63
CA ILE A 217 -0.59 -15.67 -9.42
C ILE A 217 -1.49 -16.89 -9.61
N ALA A 218 -0.90 -18.07 -9.51
CA ALA A 218 -1.64 -19.31 -9.42
C ALA A 218 -2.38 -19.36 -8.08
N VAL A 219 -3.71 -19.39 -8.13
CA VAL A 219 -4.57 -19.41 -6.94
C VAL A 219 -4.44 -20.72 -6.17
N ALA A 220 -4.14 -21.82 -6.87
CA ALA A 220 -4.05 -23.17 -6.29
C ALA A 220 -2.91 -23.34 -5.27
N ASP A 221 -1.75 -22.72 -5.51
CA ASP A 221 -0.57 -22.82 -4.65
C ASP A 221 -0.07 -21.47 -4.12
N VAL A 222 -0.76 -20.38 -4.47
CA VAL A 222 -0.47 -19.01 -4.02
C VAL A 222 0.97 -18.60 -4.40
N SER A 223 1.36 -18.89 -5.64
CA SER A 223 2.69 -18.61 -6.17
C SER A 223 2.65 -17.75 -7.44
N PHE A 224 3.74 -17.02 -7.72
CA PHE A 224 3.85 -16.23 -8.94
C PHE A 224 4.05 -17.14 -10.16
N THR A 225 3.19 -17.04 -11.18
CA THR A 225 3.36 -17.73 -12.48
C THR A 225 4.12 -16.86 -13.47
N SER A 226 3.88 -15.56 -13.44
CA SER A 226 4.64 -14.57 -14.20
C SER A 226 4.73 -13.25 -13.45
N ILE A 227 5.78 -12.48 -13.73
CA ILE A 227 5.90 -11.10 -13.25
C ILE A 227 6.65 -10.24 -14.26
N HIS A 228 6.04 -9.13 -14.63
CA HIS A 228 6.60 -8.13 -15.52
C HIS A 228 6.65 -6.80 -14.79
N ALA A 229 7.76 -6.09 -14.89
CA ALA A 229 7.88 -4.78 -14.31
C ALA A 229 8.67 -3.86 -15.23
N ALA A 230 8.28 -2.60 -15.26
CA ALA A 230 8.98 -1.57 -15.99
C ALA A 230 8.85 -0.25 -15.24
N GLU A 231 9.81 0.64 -15.46
CA GLU A 231 9.76 2.00 -14.96
C GLU A 231 10.01 3.01 -16.06
N ARG A 232 9.66 4.27 -15.79
CA ARG A 232 9.89 5.38 -16.68
C ARG A 232 10.07 6.66 -15.87
N GLU A 233 11.05 7.45 -16.25
CA GLU A 233 11.24 8.80 -15.71
C GLU A 233 11.04 9.86 -16.81
N ARG A 234 10.37 10.96 -16.46
CA ARG A 234 10.04 12.06 -17.36
C ARG A 234 10.24 13.41 -16.70
N SER A 235 10.55 14.41 -17.50
CA SER A 235 10.46 15.82 -17.16
C SER A 235 9.65 16.55 -18.23
N ALA A 236 9.43 17.86 -18.06
CA ALA A 236 8.86 18.69 -19.11
C ALA A 236 9.60 18.53 -20.46
N ALA A 237 10.93 18.38 -20.43
CA ALA A 237 11.76 18.28 -21.63
C ALA A 237 11.68 16.90 -22.33
N THR A 238 11.39 15.83 -21.60
CA THR A 238 11.42 14.44 -22.13
C THR A 238 10.02 13.81 -22.20
N LEU A 239 8.96 14.60 -22.04
CA LEU A 239 7.59 14.14 -21.82
C LEU A 239 7.08 13.13 -22.87
N THR A 240 7.42 13.34 -24.14
CA THR A 240 7.01 12.53 -25.29
C THR A 240 8.03 11.49 -25.73
N GLU A 241 9.28 11.63 -25.30
CA GLU A 241 10.42 10.83 -25.78
C GLU A 241 10.81 9.71 -24.83
N ALA A 242 10.59 9.90 -23.53
CA ALA A 242 10.99 8.94 -22.51
C ALA A 242 10.28 7.58 -22.69
N GLY A 243 11.10 6.57 -22.95
CA GLY A 243 10.70 5.17 -23.07
C GLY A 243 10.47 4.52 -21.70
N TRP A 244 9.97 3.28 -21.75
CA TRP A 244 9.92 2.43 -20.57
C TRP A 244 11.16 1.57 -20.51
N GLU A 245 11.78 1.51 -19.34
CA GLU A 245 12.88 0.61 -19.06
C GLU A 245 12.33 -0.68 -18.45
N ASP A 246 12.63 -1.81 -19.10
CA ASP A 246 12.25 -3.12 -18.57
C ASP A 246 13.06 -3.43 -17.30
N ARG A 247 12.35 -3.87 -16.26
CA ARG A 247 12.89 -4.27 -14.96
C ARG A 247 12.47 -5.69 -14.60
N GLY A 248 12.00 -6.50 -15.56
CA GLY A 248 11.56 -7.88 -15.32
C GLY A 248 12.65 -8.74 -14.69
N ALA A 249 13.91 -8.53 -15.10
CA ALA A 249 15.07 -9.24 -14.54
C ALA A 249 15.25 -9.04 -13.03
N TRP A 250 14.73 -7.95 -12.45
CA TRP A 250 14.83 -7.71 -10.99
C TRP A 250 13.87 -8.58 -10.17
N LEU A 251 12.83 -9.11 -10.81
CA LEU A 251 11.77 -9.88 -10.18
C LEU A 251 11.66 -11.32 -10.71
N ALA A 252 12.45 -11.70 -11.72
CA ALA A 252 12.35 -12.98 -12.41
C ALA A 252 12.44 -14.21 -11.48
N ASP A 253 13.24 -14.15 -10.42
CA ASP A 253 13.40 -15.23 -9.45
C ASP A 253 12.25 -15.32 -8.42
N LEU A 254 11.25 -14.43 -8.50
CA LEU A 254 9.99 -14.57 -7.76
C LEU A 254 9.05 -15.58 -8.41
N VAL A 255 9.20 -15.87 -9.70
CA VAL A 255 8.40 -16.90 -10.39
C VAL A 255 8.60 -18.25 -9.69
N GLY A 256 7.49 -18.91 -9.37
CA GLY A 256 7.42 -20.14 -8.58
C GLY A 256 7.57 -19.96 -7.07
N ARG A 257 7.76 -18.72 -6.57
CA ARG A 257 7.81 -18.44 -5.13
C ARG A 257 6.43 -18.08 -4.58
N PRO A 258 6.16 -18.39 -3.30
CA PRO A 258 4.90 -18.02 -2.66
C PRO A 258 4.77 -16.49 -2.50
N VAL A 259 3.54 -15.98 -2.63
CA VAL A 259 3.22 -14.57 -2.41
C VAL A 259 3.29 -14.20 -0.92
N ILE A 260 2.88 -15.12 -0.05
CA ILE A 260 2.95 -15.02 1.43
C ILE A 260 3.31 -16.41 1.95
N PRO A 261 4.41 -16.62 2.72
CA PRO A 261 5.05 -15.65 3.62
C PRO A 261 6.45 -15.15 3.20
N GLY A 262 6.86 -13.99 3.74
CA GLY A 262 8.25 -13.52 3.70
C GLY A 262 8.63 -12.62 2.51
N LEU A 263 7.74 -12.44 1.53
CA LEU A 263 7.98 -11.64 0.33
C LEU A 263 8.51 -10.24 0.64
N GLY A 264 7.91 -9.52 1.59
CA GLY A 264 8.36 -8.16 1.94
C GLY A 264 9.77 -8.09 2.53
N LYS A 265 10.23 -9.13 3.25
CA LYS A 265 11.61 -9.21 3.75
C LYS A 265 12.58 -9.47 2.59
N GLU A 266 12.21 -10.37 1.70
CA GLU A 266 13.01 -10.71 0.52
C GLU A 266 13.15 -9.53 -0.44
N LEU A 267 12.05 -8.83 -0.74
CA LEU A 267 12.08 -7.62 -1.57
C LEU A 267 12.99 -6.56 -0.96
N ARG A 268 12.87 -6.29 0.35
CA ARG A 268 13.76 -5.32 1.03
C ARG A 268 15.23 -5.72 0.92
N ARG A 269 15.57 -6.95 1.30
CA ARG A 269 16.95 -7.48 1.18
C ARG A 269 17.52 -7.35 -0.24
N ARG A 270 16.68 -7.56 -1.24
CA ARG A 270 17.07 -7.48 -2.66
C ARG A 270 17.34 -6.05 -3.13
N PHE A 271 16.53 -5.10 -2.68
CA PHE A 271 16.63 -3.70 -3.09
C PHE A 271 17.52 -2.87 -2.16
N GLU A 272 17.92 -3.38 -1.00
CA GLU A 272 18.92 -2.77 -0.11
C GLU A 272 20.25 -2.47 -0.81
N ALA A 273 20.67 -3.30 -1.77
CA ALA A 273 21.91 -3.12 -2.54
C ALA A 273 21.75 -2.26 -3.81
N ARG A 274 20.56 -1.66 -4.04
CA ARG A 274 20.22 -0.88 -5.23
C ARG A 274 19.55 0.44 -4.83
N PRO A 275 20.31 1.42 -4.32
CA PRO A 275 19.75 2.70 -3.89
C PRO A 275 18.99 3.43 -5.02
N GLU A 276 19.36 3.21 -6.28
CA GLU A 276 18.65 3.70 -7.46
C GLU A 276 17.26 3.05 -7.65
N ALA A 277 17.07 1.81 -7.24
CA ALA A 277 15.79 1.09 -7.29
C ALA A 277 14.95 1.27 -6.00
N ALA A 278 15.51 1.91 -4.98
CA ALA A 278 14.85 2.13 -3.70
C ALA A 278 13.72 3.19 -3.81
N TYR A 279 13.73 4.01 -4.87
CA TYR A 279 12.69 5.01 -5.07
C TYR A 279 11.50 4.47 -5.85
N GLY A 280 10.35 4.33 -5.18
CA GLY A 280 9.08 3.95 -5.80
C GLY A 280 8.99 2.48 -6.23
N PHE A 281 10.03 1.90 -6.84
CA PHE A 281 9.97 0.53 -7.37
C PHE A 281 9.80 -0.51 -6.26
N LEU A 282 10.59 -0.43 -5.19
CA LEU A 282 10.40 -1.27 -4.01
C LEU A 282 9.01 -1.09 -3.40
N ASP A 283 8.52 0.15 -3.30
CA ASP A 283 7.21 0.44 -2.72
C ASP A 283 6.05 -0.12 -3.54
N ALA A 284 6.15 -0.08 -4.87
CA ALA A 284 5.24 -0.73 -5.78
C ALA A 284 5.27 -2.26 -5.56
N CYS A 285 6.46 -2.87 -5.51
CA CYS A 285 6.59 -4.32 -5.28
C CYS A 285 6.05 -4.75 -3.90
N LEU A 286 6.21 -3.92 -2.87
CA LEU A 286 5.68 -4.19 -1.53
C LEU A 286 4.14 -4.22 -1.49
N GLN A 287 3.45 -3.74 -2.53
CA GLN A 287 2.00 -3.86 -2.65
C GLN A 287 1.52 -5.22 -3.17
N LEU A 288 2.41 -6.10 -3.67
CA LEU A 288 2.00 -7.42 -4.21
C LEU A 288 1.27 -8.27 -3.16
N ALA A 289 1.83 -8.39 -1.95
CA ALA A 289 1.22 -9.19 -0.89
C ALA A 289 -0.09 -8.58 -0.35
N PRO A 290 -0.16 -7.27 0.00
CA PRO A 290 -1.42 -6.64 0.37
C PRO A 290 -2.49 -6.71 -0.74
N GLY A 291 -2.11 -6.50 -2.00
CA GLY A 291 -3.01 -6.60 -3.14
C GLY A 291 -3.59 -8.00 -3.32
N PHE A 292 -2.74 -9.03 -3.17
CA PHE A 292 -3.19 -10.42 -3.16
C PHE A 292 -4.23 -10.68 -2.05
N VAL A 293 -3.92 -10.30 -0.80
CA VAL A 293 -4.80 -10.52 0.36
C VAL A 293 -6.17 -9.87 0.15
N GLN A 294 -6.23 -8.70 -0.47
CA GLN A 294 -7.50 -8.01 -0.72
C GLN A 294 -8.36 -8.65 -1.81
N CYS A 295 -7.75 -9.44 -2.69
CA CYS A 295 -8.47 -10.17 -3.73
C CYS A 295 -9.02 -11.50 -3.22
N THR A 296 -8.49 -12.04 -2.11
CA THR A 296 -8.87 -13.38 -1.63
C THR A 296 -10.37 -13.54 -1.33
N PRO A 297 -11.12 -12.53 -0.82
CA PRO A 297 -12.57 -12.65 -0.70
C PRO A 297 -13.30 -13.00 -2.00
N ALA A 298 -12.84 -12.46 -3.13
CA ALA A 298 -13.44 -12.70 -4.43
C ALA A 298 -12.97 -14.01 -5.08
N LEU A 299 -11.91 -14.60 -4.52
CA LEU A 299 -11.40 -15.90 -4.94
C LEU A 299 -11.87 -17.02 -4.01
N ALA A 300 -12.64 -16.70 -2.96
CA ALA A 300 -13.12 -17.63 -1.95
C ALA A 300 -13.66 -18.91 -2.60
N ASP A 301 -14.67 -18.85 -3.46
CA ASP A 301 -15.27 -20.06 -4.08
C ASP A 301 -14.24 -20.91 -4.84
N ARG A 302 -13.31 -20.26 -5.55
CA ARG A 302 -12.25 -20.94 -6.33
C ARG A 302 -11.13 -21.52 -5.47
N ILE A 303 -10.88 -20.94 -4.31
CA ILE A 303 -9.93 -21.41 -3.31
C ILE A 303 -10.57 -22.53 -2.47
N PHE A 304 -11.82 -22.35 -2.06
CA PHE A 304 -12.57 -23.26 -1.20
C PHE A 304 -13.01 -24.52 -1.92
N ASP A 305 -13.48 -24.48 -3.18
CA ASP A 305 -13.97 -25.69 -3.87
C ASP A 305 -12.90 -26.80 -3.98
N PRO A 306 -11.65 -26.52 -4.40
CA PRO A 306 -10.58 -27.53 -4.39
C PRO A 306 -10.15 -27.93 -2.97
N LEU A 307 -10.16 -26.99 -2.02
CA LEU A 307 -9.77 -27.25 -0.62
C LEU A 307 -10.79 -28.13 0.10
N VAL A 308 -12.09 -27.90 -0.09
CA VAL A 308 -13.20 -28.73 0.41
C VAL A 308 -13.14 -30.11 -0.24
N ALA A 309 -12.88 -30.18 -1.55
CA ALA A 309 -12.71 -31.45 -2.25
C ALA A 309 -11.45 -32.24 -1.79
N SER A 310 -10.37 -31.55 -1.39
CA SER A 310 -9.15 -32.16 -0.84
C SER A 310 -9.32 -32.56 0.63
N ALA A 311 -10.06 -31.77 1.41
CA ALA A 311 -10.46 -32.07 2.79
C ALA A 311 -11.34 -33.32 2.87
N ALA A 312 -12.30 -33.45 1.96
CA ALA A 312 -13.14 -34.66 1.80
C ALA A 312 -12.32 -35.92 1.47
N LYS A 313 -11.09 -35.76 0.97
CA LYS A 313 -10.15 -36.85 0.65
C LYS A 313 -9.11 -37.10 1.75
N GLY A 314 -9.24 -36.47 2.93
CA GLY A 314 -8.36 -36.69 4.08
C GLY A 314 -6.93 -36.17 3.92
N LYS A 315 -6.66 -35.32 2.90
CA LYS A 315 -5.33 -34.77 2.57
C LYS A 315 -5.22 -33.29 2.93
N LEU A 316 -5.65 -32.90 4.13
CA LEU A 316 -5.63 -31.50 4.53
C LEU A 316 -4.20 -31.06 4.87
N SER A 317 -3.52 -30.39 3.93
CA SER A 317 -2.54 -29.37 4.30
C SER A 317 -3.33 -28.15 4.78
N LYS A 318 -3.07 -27.69 6.01
CA LYS A 318 -3.77 -26.59 6.69
C LYS A 318 -4.13 -25.45 5.72
N VAL A 319 -5.42 -25.14 5.57
CA VAL A 319 -5.86 -23.94 4.84
C VAL A 319 -5.27 -22.72 5.55
N PRO A 320 -4.58 -21.82 4.84
CA PRO A 320 -4.08 -20.59 5.45
C PRO A 320 -5.22 -19.80 6.11
N HIS A 321 -5.12 -19.54 7.42
CA HIS A 321 -6.17 -18.89 8.22
C HIS A 321 -6.70 -17.57 7.64
N PHE A 322 -5.87 -16.83 6.89
CA PHE A 322 -6.30 -15.58 6.26
C PHE A 322 -7.29 -15.77 5.10
N LEU A 323 -7.29 -16.95 4.46
CA LEU A 323 -8.24 -17.28 3.40
C LEU A 323 -9.62 -17.61 3.94
N THR A 324 -9.71 -18.05 5.21
CA THR A 324 -10.98 -18.46 5.84
C THR A 324 -11.58 -17.43 6.77
N ARG A 325 -10.76 -16.55 7.36
CA ARG A 325 -11.21 -15.61 8.39
C ARG A 325 -11.23 -14.14 7.92
N GLY A 326 -10.76 -13.84 6.72
CA GLY A 326 -10.65 -12.45 6.24
C GLY A 326 -9.44 -11.67 6.79
N GLY A 327 -8.57 -12.33 7.58
CA GLY A 327 -7.29 -11.79 8.02
C GLY A 327 -6.39 -12.83 8.70
N GLY A 328 -5.09 -12.57 8.71
CA GLY A 328 -4.10 -13.48 9.32
C GLY A 328 -3.84 -13.16 10.79
N ALA A 329 -3.46 -14.15 11.60
CA ALA A 329 -3.07 -13.93 12.99
C ALA A 329 -1.97 -12.86 13.11
N ASN A 330 -2.14 -11.93 14.06
CA ASN A 330 -1.26 -10.79 14.31
C ASN A 330 -1.01 -9.87 13.10
N SER A 331 -1.86 -9.94 12.07
CA SER A 331 -1.74 -9.08 10.89
C SER A 331 -2.15 -7.63 11.14
N CYS A 332 -3.06 -7.40 12.09
CA CYS A 332 -3.43 -6.09 12.62
C CYS A 332 -4.03 -6.23 14.02
N TYR A 333 -4.36 -5.09 14.66
CA TYR A 333 -5.01 -5.01 15.96
C TYR A 333 -6.23 -5.92 16.09
N MET A 334 -7.14 -5.92 15.10
CA MET A 334 -8.34 -6.76 15.15
C MET A 334 -8.04 -8.27 15.06
N TRP A 335 -6.88 -8.63 14.51
CA TRP A 335 -6.45 -10.02 14.31
C TRP A 335 -5.37 -10.48 15.29
N ARG A 336 -5.13 -9.75 16.38
CA ARG A 336 -4.23 -10.19 17.44
C ARG A 336 -4.75 -11.45 18.13
N GLU A 337 -3.84 -12.33 18.53
CA GLU A 337 -4.17 -13.68 19.05
C GLU A 337 -5.15 -13.65 20.23
N GLU A 338 -4.99 -12.68 21.12
CA GLU A 338 -5.81 -12.46 22.30
C GLU A 338 -7.11 -11.69 22.02
N GLY A 339 -7.31 -11.23 20.78
CA GLY A 339 -8.41 -10.36 20.39
C GLY A 339 -9.77 -11.07 20.31
N PRO A 340 -10.89 -10.32 20.50
CA PRO A 340 -12.25 -10.88 20.48
C PRO A 340 -12.57 -11.64 19.20
N LEU A 341 -12.18 -11.12 18.03
CA LEU A 341 -12.43 -11.79 16.75
C LEU A 341 -11.80 -13.19 16.71
N VAL A 342 -10.50 -13.30 17.03
CA VAL A 342 -9.80 -14.58 17.01
C VAL A 342 -10.43 -15.56 18.00
N GLN A 343 -10.83 -15.09 19.19
CA GLN A 343 -11.49 -15.91 20.21
C GLN A 343 -12.88 -16.41 19.79
N VAL A 344 -13.68 -15.58 19.12
CA VAL A 344 -15.01 -15.97 18.62
C VAL A 344 -14.87 -17.08 17.57
N TRP A 345 -13.99 -16.89 16.59
CA TRP A 345 -13.77 -17.88 15.53
C TRP A 345 -13.23 -19.22 16.07
N ILE A 346 -12.38 -19.22 17.11
CA ILE A 346 -11.92 -20.46 17.76
C ILE A 346 -13.09 -21.24 18.38
N ARG A 347 -14.09 -20.55 18.94
CA ARG A 347 -15.27 -21.19 19.57
C ARG A 347 -16.28 -21.71 18.54
N SER A 348 -16.28 -21.18 17.32
CA SER A 348 -17.13 -21.66 16.22
C SER A 348 -16.58 -22.92 15.54
N ASP A 349 -15.27 -23.19 15.70
CA ASP A 349 -14.56 -24.35 15.14
C ASP A 349 -14.50 -25.55 16.14
N THR A 350 -15.01 -25.38 17.37
CA THR A 350 -15.14 -26.42 18.42
C THR A 350 -16.60 -26.75 18.67
#